data_AF-A0A432S6I8-F1
#
_entry.id   AF-A0A432S6I8-F1
#
_cell.length_a   1.000
_cell.length_b   1.000
_cell.length_c   1.000
_cell.angle_alpha   90.00
_cell.angle_beta   90.00
_cell.angle_gamma   90.00
#
_symmetry.space_group_name_H-M   'P 1'
#
loop_
_entity.id
_entity.type
_entity.pdbx_description
1 polymer ?
#
loop_
_entity_poly.entity_id
_entity_poly.type
_entity_poly.pdbx_seq_one_letter_code
_entity_poly.pdbx_strand_id
1 'polypeptide(L)'
;MSELVEKLEKEVFSENKTEKSSKSKRYFNEYYTEEDYILNRRITLLYGITFLFLAFSIVMSEILSLIFDEGLLSPVQVIFHSVSFVGYVITFRYVYKKQDYIEKKNVEVFKKQEKIDEAEKRKFDL
;
A
#
# COMPACT_ATOMS: atom_id res chain seq x y z
N MET A 1 29.50 18.88 29.92
CA MET A 1 28.11 18.35 29.83
C MET A 1 27.43 18.78 28.53
N SER A 2 27.56 20.04 28.10
CA SER A 2 27.01 20.55 26.83
C SER A 2 27.62 19.93 25.56
N GLU A 3 28.94 19.77 25.49
CA GLU A 3 29.62 19.22 24.30
C GLU A 3 29.27 17.74 24.03
N LEU A 4 29.04 16.96 25.09
CA LEU A 4 28.65 15.56 24.95
C LEU A 4 27.22 15.41 24.42
N VAL A 5 26.32 16.31 24.81
CA VAL A 5 24.93 16.34 24.32
C VAL A 5 24.89 16.75 22.85
N GLU A 6 25.68 17.75 22.46
CA GLU A 6 25.74 18.20 21.05
C GLU A 6 26.35 17.13 20.13
N LYS A 7 27.32 16.37 20.63
CA LYS A 7 27.90 15.25 19.89
C LYS A 7 26.92 14.08 19.75
N LEU A 8 26.15 13.78 20.81
CA LEU A 8 25.10 12.76 20.77
C LEU A 8 23.98 13.14 19.80
N GLU A 9 23.54 14.40 19.78
CA GLU A 9 22.51 14.86 18.84
C GLU A 9 22.98 14.77 17.39
N LYS A 10 24.24 15.13 17.10
CA LYS A 10 24.81 15.01 15.75
C LYS A 10 24.94 13.56 15.30
N GLU A 11 25.31 12.64 16.19
CA GLU A 11 25.40 11.22 15.87
C GLU A 11 24.02 10.60 15.62
N VAL A 12 23.01 10.90 16.47
CA VAL A 12 21.63 10.41 16.30
C VAL A 12 20.97 10.98 15.04
N PHE A 13 21.26 12.24 14.68
CA PHE A 13 20.74 12.84 13.45
C PHE A 13 21.42 12.28 12.20
N SER A 14 22.71 11.97 12.28
CA SER A 14 23.49 11.29 11.24
C SER A 14 22.99 9.87 11.00
N GLU A 15 22.80 9.08 12.06
CA GLU A 15 22.25 7.72 11.97
C GLU A 15 20.83 7.72 11.38
N ASN A 16 19.95 8.62 11.81
CA ASN A 16 18.60 8.72 11.25
C ASN A 16 18.57 9.10 9.76
N LYS A 17 19.52 9.94 9.30
CA LYS A 17 19.65 10.31 7.88
C LYS A 17 20.19 9.14 7.06
N THR A 18 21.11 8.37 7.64
CA THR A 18 21.76 7.21 7.02
C THR A 18 20.81 6.01 6.97
N GLU A 19 19.99 5.79 8.01
CA GLU A 19 18.92 4.79 8.02
C GLU A 19 17.76 5.14 7.09
N LYS A 20 17.30 6.40 7.03
CA LYS A 20 16.29 6.79 6.02
C LYS A 20 16.81 6.63 4.59
N SER A 21 18.10 6.93 4.36
CA SER A 21 18.79 6.71 3.09
C SER A 21 18.96 5.22 2.76
N SER A 22 19.28 4.37 3.75
CA SER A 22 19.47 2.93 3.54
C SER A 22 18.16 2.14 3.44
N LYS A 23 17.11 2.52 4.19
CA LYS A 23 15.75 1.97 4.03
C LYS A 23 15.13 2.37 2.69
N SER A 24 15.37 3.61 2.24
CA SER A 24 14.98 4.04 0.88
C SER A 24 15.70 3.19 -0.17
N LYS A 25 17.03 3.08 -0.08
CA LYS A 25 17.84 2.27 -1.02
C LYS A 25 17.46 0.79 -1.09
N ARG A 26 16.89 0.20 -0.04
CA ARG A 26 16.45 -1.21 -0.05
C ARG A 26 15.25 -1.50 -0.96
N TYR A 27 14.48 -0.49 -1.36
CA TYR A 27 13.37 -0.66 -2.32
C TYR A 27 13.74 -0.25 -3.76
N PHE A 28 14.88 0.41 -3.94
CA PHE A 28 15.45 0.70 -5.25
C PHE A 28 16.28 -0.48 -5.73
N ASN A 29 15.60 -1.56 -6.11
CA ASN A 29 16.21 -2.60 -6.92
C ASN A 29 16.36 -2.04 -8.35
N GLU A 30 17.34 -2.52 -9.13
CA GLU A 30 17.59 -2.12 -10.54
C GLU A 30 16.36 -2.28 -11.47
N TYR A 31 15.30 -2.88 -10.94
CA TYR A 31 14.08 -3.30 -11.61
C TYR A 31 12.81 -2.54 -11.16
N TYR A 32 12.87 -1.75 -10.09
CA TYR A 32 11.76 -0.96 -9.56
C TYR A 32 12.08 0.53 -9.59
N THR A 33 11.33 1.30 -10.39
CA THR A 33 11.47 2.75 -10.39
C THR A 33 10.71 3.39 -9.23
N GLU A 34 11.08 4.61 -8.85
CA GLU A 34 10.39 5.36 -7.80
C GLU A 34 8.90 5.57 -8.14
N GLU A 35 8.62 5.75 -9.43
CA GLU A 35 7.27 5.91 -9.97
C GLU A 35 6.42 4.65 -9.76
N ASP A 36 7.00 3.47 -9.96
CA ASP A 36 6.33 2.18 -9.76
C ASP A 36 5.99 1.95 -8.27
N TYR A 37 6.92 2.31 -7.38
CA TYR A 37 6.70 2.23 -5.94
C TYR A 37 5.57 3.17 -5.49
N ILE A 38 5.56 4.40 -5.97
CA ILE A 38 4.51 5.39 -5.66
C ILE A 38 3.15 4.91 -6.20
N LEU A 39 3.11 4.37 -7.42
CA LEU A 39 1.87 3.87 -8.01
C LEU A 39 1.31 2.69 -7.22
N ASN A 40 2.14 1.70 -6.92
CA ASN A 40 1.71 0.51 -6.19
C ASN A 40 1.25 0.89 -4.78
N ARG A 41 1.98 1.78 -4.09
CA ARG A 41 1.59 2.29 -2.78
C ARG A 41 0.26 3.03 -2.81
N ARG A 42 0.01 3.85 -3.84
CA ARG A 42 -1.28 4.54 -4.02
C ARG A 42 -2.42 3.56 -4.24
N ILE A 43 -2.22 2.53 -5.05
CA ILE A 43 -3.21 1.50 -5.32
C ILE A 43 -3.52 0.70 -4.06
N THR A 44 -2.49 0.26 -3.33
CA THR A 44 -2.64 -0.46 -2.06
C THR A 44 -3.36 0.38 -1.01
N LEU A 45 -3.04 1.68 -0.91
CA LEU A 45 -3.74 2.60 -0.01
C LEU A 45 -5.21 2.76 -0.42
N LEU A 46 -5.51 2.94 -1.70
CA LEU A 46 -6.89 3.06 -2.18
C LEU A 46 -7.69 1.79 -1.90
N TYR A 47 -7.13 0.61 -2.17
CA TYR A 47 -7.75 -0.67 -1.82
C TYR A 47 -7.98 -0.82 -0.32
N GLY A 48 -6.96 -0.50 0.49
CA GLY A 48 -7.06 -0.55 1.95
C GLY A 48 -8.14 0.39 2.48
N ILE A 49 -8.25 1.60 1.93
CA ILE A 49 -9.31 2.56 2.27
C ILE A 49 -10.67 1.99 1.89
N THR A 50 -10.86 1.46 0.67
CA THR A 50 -12.14 0.85 0.29
C THR A 50 -12.52 -0.34 1.15
N PHE A 51 -11.55 -1.18 1.52
CA PHE A 51 -11.79 -2.33 2.38
C PHE A 51 -12.18 -1.89 3.80
N LEU A 52 -11.55 -0.83 4.30
CA LEU A 52 -11.93 -0.21 5.56
C LEU A 52 -13.36 0.33 5.51
N PHE A 53 -13.76 1.02 4.43
CA PHE A 53 -15.14 1.49 4.26
C PHE A 53 -16.15 0.33 4.23
N LEU A 54 -15.84 -0.76 3.53
CA LEU A 54 -16.66 -1.98 3.52
C LEU A 54 -16.80 -2.59 4.92
N ALA A 55 -15.70 -2.77 5.63
CA ALA A 55 -15.70 -3.30 6.99
C ALA A 55 -16.50 -2.40 7.94
N PHE A 56 -16.31 -1.09 7.83
CA PHE A 56 -17.04 -0.11 8.62
C PHE A 56 -18.54 -0.11 8.29
N SER A 57 -18.90 -0.31 7.01
CA SER A 57 -20.29 -0.45 6.58
C SER A 57 -20.98 -1.63 7.24
N ILE A 58 -20.29 -2.78 7.33
CA ILE A 58 -20.81 -3.98 8.00
C ILE A 58 -20.98 -3.72 9.51
N VAL A 59 -19.97 -3.15 10.16
CA VAL A 59 -20.02 -2.87 11.60
C VAL A 59 -21.11 -1.85 11.93
N MET A 60 -21.20 -0.76 11.16
CA MET A 60 -22.25 0.25 11.35
C MET A 60 -23.64 -0.29 11.02
N SER A 61 -23.75 -1.17 10.02
CA SER A 61 -24.99 -1.87 9.70
C SER A 61 -25.52 -2.65 10.90
N GLU A 62 -24.66 -3.39 11.60
CA GLU A 62 -25.02 -4.13 12.82
C GLU A 62 -25.40 -3.19 13.98
N ILE A 63 -24.59 -2.14 14.23
CA ILE A 63 -24.85 -1.16 15.30
C ILE A 63 -26.18 -0.44 15.09
N LEU A 64 -26.45 0.02 13.87
CA LEU A 64 -27.71 0.72 13.56
C LEU A 64 -28.91 -0.22 13.65
N SER A 65 -28.76 -1.48 13.22
CA SER A 65 -29.83 -2.48 13.35
C SER A 65 -30.18 -2.74 14.82
N LEU A 66 -29.19 -2.73 15.73
CA LEU A 66 -29.41 -2.89 17.17
C LEU A 66 -30.06 -1.67 17.83
N ILE A 67 -29.73 -0.46 17.37
CA ILE A 67 -30.22 0.78 17.99
C ILE A 67 -31.65 1.12 17.54
N PHE A 68 -31.94 0.92 16.25
CA PHE A 68 -33.21 1.36 15.67
C PHE A 68 -34.30 0.29 15.66
N ASP A 69 -33.97 -0.98 16.00
CA ASP A 69 -34.89 -2.13 15.92
C ASP A 69 -35.53 -2.33 14.51
N GLU A 70 -35.05 -1.57 13.52
CA GLU A 70 -35.45 -1.58 12.12
C GLU A 70 -34.41 -2.37 11.33
N GLY A 71 -34.81 -3.52 10.78
CA GLY A 71 -33.91 -4.37 10.00
C GLY A 71 -33.48 -3.73 8.69
N LEU A 72 -32.17 -3.69 8.43
CA LEU A 72 -31.38 -3.41 7.19
C LEU A 72 -31.76 -2.23 6.27
N LEU A 73 -32.92 -1.59 6.45
CA LEU A 73 -33.57 -0.66 5.51
C LEU A 73 -33.76 0.74 6.10
N SER A 74 -33.12 1.03 7.24
CA SER A 74 -33.08 2.39 7.79
C SER A 74 -32.54 3.36 6.72
N PRO A 75 -33.19 4.52 6.50
CA PRO A 75 -32.73 5.52 5.54
C PRO A 75 -31.26 5.92 5.72
N VAL A 76 -30.78 5.90 6.98
CA VAL A 76 -29.38 6.21 7.32
C VAL A 76 -28.43 5.14 6.77
N GLN A 77 -28.80 3.88 6.88
CA GLN A 77 -28.02 2.74 6.42
C GLN A 77 -27.92 2.72 4.88
N VAL A 78 -29.01 3.06 4.19
CA VAL A 78 -29.05 3.18 2.72
C VAL A 78 -28.13 4.29 2.23
N ILE A 79 -28.13 5.45 2.88
CA ILE A 79 -27.22 6.57 2.53
C ILE A 79 -25.76 6.15 2.72
N PHE A 80 -25.43 5.50 3.84
CA PHE A 80 -24.08 5.06 4.14
C PHE A 80 -23.55 4.04 3.11
N HIS A 81 -24.37 3.04 2.76
CA HIS A 81 -24.01 2.05 1.76
C HIS A 81 -23.88 2.65 0.36
N SER A 82 -24.73 3.63 0.02
CA SER A 82 -24.66 4.33 -1.27
C SER A 82 -23.34 5.10 -1.43
N VAL A 83 -22.92 5.83 -0.39
CA VAL A 83 -21.63 6.56 -0.40
C VAL A 83 -20.46 5.60 -0.49
N SER A 84 -20.49 4.51 0.28
CA SER A 84 -19.45 3.48 0.24
C SER A 84 -19.36 2.80 -1.14
N PHE A 85 -20.50 2.52 -1.77
CA PHE A 85 -20.57 1.96 -3.12
C PHE A 85 -19.97 2.89 -4.17
N VAL A 86 -20.30 4.19 -4.12
CA VAL A 86 -19.70 5.20 -5.02
C VAL A 86 -18.19 5.26 -4.83
N GLY A 87 -17.71 5.28 -3.58
CA GLY A 87 -16.28 5.24 -3.27
C GLY A 87 -15.59 3.99 -3.83
N TYR A 88 -16.23 2.83 -3.70
CA TYR A 88 -15.75 1.58 -4.29
C TYR A 88 -15.65 1.65 -5.82
N VAL A 89 -16.70 2.13 -6.50
CA VAL A 89 -16.72 2.24 -7.97
C VAL A 89 -15.61 3.18 -8.48
N ILE A 90 -15.37 4.30 -7.80
CA ILE A 90 -14.30 5.25 -8.16
C ILE A 90 -12.92 4.59 -8.03
N THR A 91 -12.66 3.94 -6.89
CA THR A 91 -11.41 3.21 -6.66
C THR A 91 -11.22 2.08 -7.67
N PHE A 92 -12.26 1.28 -7.91
CA PHE A 92 -12.23 0.20 -8.89
C PHE A 92 -11.90 0.74 -10.29
N ARG A 93 -12.54 1.83 -10.73
CA ARG A 93 -12.24 2.46 -12.01
C ARG A 93 -10.81 2.97 -12.11
N TYR A 94 -10.27 3.52 -11.04
CA TYR A 94 -8.88 3.98 -10.99
C TYR A 94 -7.90 2.81 -11.14
N VAL A 95 -8.12 1.73 -10.39
CA VAL A 95 -7.28 0.52 -10.44
C VAL A 95 -7.40 -0.16 -11.79
N TYR A 96 -8.62 -0.34 -12.30
CA TYR A 96 -8.87 -1.00 -13.58
C TYR A 96 -8.12 -0.32 -14.73
N LYS A 97 -8.09 1.02 -14.75
CA LYS A 97 -7.29 1.77 -15.73
C LYS A 97 -5.77 1.55 -15.63
N LYS A 98 -5.28 1.15 -14.47
CA LYS A 98 -3.86 0.89 -14.20
C LYS A 98 -3.50 -0.58 -14.30
N GLN A 99 -4.48 -1.47 -14.44
CA GLN A 99 -4.28 -2.92 -14.44
C GLN A 99 -3.30 -3.37 -15.53
N ASP A 100 -3.50 -2.94 -16.79
CA ASP A 100 -2.61 -3.31 -17.90
C ASP A 100 -1.15 -2.88 -17.67
N TYR A 101 -0.95 -1.71 -17.04
CA TYR A 101 0.38 -1.20 -16.71
C TYR A 101 1.04 -2.07 -15.64
N ILE A 102 0.29 -2.42 -14.60
CA ILE A 102 0.76 -3.25 -13.48
C ILE A 102 1.09 -4.65 -13.96
N GLU A 103 0.23 -5.26 -14.79
CA GLU A 103 0.45 -6.60 -15.33
C GLU A 103 1.69 -6.64 -16.24
N LYS A 104 1.84 -5.69 -17.16
CA LYS A 104 3.05 -5.60 -17.99
C LYS A 104 4.32 -5.46 -17.16
N LYS A 105 4.29 -4.59 -16.14
CA LYS A 105 5.46 -4.39 -15.27
C LYS A 105 5.77 -5.60 -14.40
N ASN A 106 4.76 -6.28 -13.86
CA ASN A 106 4.96 -7.52 -13.12
C ASN A 106 5.61 -8.59 -14.00
N VAL A 107 5.15 -8.76 -15.24
CA VAL A 107 5.77 -9.71 -16.19
C VAL A 107 7.24 -9.34 -16.47
N GLU A 108 7.56 -8.06 -16.63
CA GLU A 108 8.96 -7.61 -16.78
C GLU A 108 9.80 -7.93 -15.55
N VAL A 109 9.27 -7.71 -14.34
CA VAL A 109 9.96 -8.02 -13.08
C VAL A 109 10.20 -9.53 -12.96
N PHE A 110 9.19 -10.37 -13.19
CA PHE A 110 9.34 -11.83 -13.13
C PHE A 110 10.38 -12.35 -14.12
N LYS A 111 10.36 -11.86 -15.37
CA LYS A 111 11.37 -12.25 -16.38
C LYS A 111 12.79 -11.84 -16.00
N LYS A 112 12.95 -10.74 -15.28
CA LYS A 112 14.26 -10.30 -14.80
C LYS A 112 14.69 -11.09 -13.56
N GLN A 113 13.77 -11.43 -12.67
CA GLN A 113 13.99 -12.29 -11.51
C GLN A 113 14.44 -13.70 -11.93
N GLU A 114 13.76 -14.32 -12.91
CA GLU A 114 14.11 -15.64 -13.44
C GLU A 114 15.55 -15.68 -13.98
N LYS A 115 15.99 -14.62 -14.65
CA LYS A 115 17.38 -14.50 -15.13
C LYS A 115 18.41 -14.35 -14.01
N ILE A 116 18.04 -13.71 -12.90
CA ILE A 116 18.90 -13.58 -11.72
C ILE A 116 19.02 -14.93 -11.03
N ASP A 117 17.90 -15.62 -10.83
CA ASP A 117 17.85 -16.92 -10.17
C ASP A 117 18.60 -17.99 -11.00
N GLU A 118 18.50 -17.95 -12.33
CA GLU A 118 19.31 -18.79 -13.23
C GLU A 118 20.81 -18.47 -13.13
N ALA A 119 21.18 -17.19 -13.04
CA ALA A 119 22.57 -16.77 -12.92
C ALA A 119 23.17 -17.15 -11.55
N GLU A 120 22.37 -17.09 -10.47
CA GLU A 120 22.76 -17.58 -9.15
C GLU A 120 22.91 -19.10 -9.14
N LYS A 121 21.96 -19.86 -9.69
CA LYS A 121 22.08 -21.33 -9.79
C LYS A 121 23.37 -21.74 -10.51
N ARG A 122 23.69 -21.11 -11.64
CA ARG A 122 24.94 -21.38 -12.37
C ARG A 122 26.21 -21.02 -11.59
N LYS A 123 26.14 -20.09 -10.63
CA LYS A 123 27.26 -19.75 -9.74
C LYS A 123 27.42 -20.72 -8.57
N PHE A 124 26.34 -21.38 -8.15
CA PHE A 124 26.36 -22.33 -7.03
C PHE A 124 26.52 -23.80 -7.47
N ASP A 125 26.23 -24.11 -8.74
CA ASP A 125 26.48 -25.43 -9.36
C ASP A 125 27.92 -25.58 -9.91
N LEU A 126 28.80 -24.60 -9.66
CA LEU A 126 30.25 -24.61 -9.93
C LEU A 126 31.04 -24.62 -8.61
#